data_AF-A0A4Z0WGC1-F1
#
_entry.id   AF-A0A4Z0WGC1-F1
#
_cell.length_a   1.000
_cell.length_b   1.000
_cell.length_c   1.000
_cell.angle_alpha   90.00
_cell.angle_beta   90.00
_cell.angle_gamma   90.00
#
_symmetry.space_group_name_H-M   'P 1'
#
loop_
_entity.id
_entity.type
_entity.pdbx_description
1 polymer ?
#
loop_
_entity_poly.entity_id
_entity_poly.type
_entity_poly.pdbx_seq_one_letter_code
_entity_poly.pdbx_strand_id
1 'polypeptide(L)'
;MYWEIIELEDGDIALVREDEEEPVLTIGFSAEAKERLASNHMEVAKAMIGAGMDAVEHFTLELEESEEETLMAESRDAYTVIH
;
A
#
# COMPACT_ATOMS: atom_id res chain seq x y z
N MET A 1 0.08 -0.49 16.93
CA MET A 1 0.36 0.71 16.12
C MET A 1 -0.96 1.15 15.54
N TYR A 2 -1.42 2.34 15.90
CA TYR A 2 -2.65 2.91 15.38
C TYR A 2 -2.29 4.07 14.45
N TRP A 3 -2.99 4.10 13.33
CA TRP A 3 -2.85 5.14 12.31
C TRP A 3 -4.17 5.87 12.22
N GLU A 4 -4.10 7.19 12.07
CA GLU A 4 -5.28 8.03 11.88
C GLU A 4 -5.21 8.73 10.54
N ILE A 5 -6.36 8.81 9.86
CA ILE A 5 -6.52 9.58 8.62
C ILE A 5 -7.18 10.90 9.00
N ILE A 6 -6.49 12.01 8.76
CA ILE A 6 -6.96 13.37 9.09
C ILE A 6 -7.02 14.25 7.84
N GLU A 7 -7.90 15.24 7.85
CA GLU A 7 -7.95 16.29 6.84
C GLU A 7 -7.14 17.50 7.34
N LEU A 8 -6.23 18.00 6.51
CA LEU A 8 -5.41 19.17 6.77
C LEU A 8 -6.20 20.45 6.47
N GLU A 9 -5.70 21.60 6.92
CA GLU A 9 -6.38 22.90 6.76
C GLU A 9 -6.57 23.32 5.29
N ASP A 10 -5.73 22.80 4.39
CA ASP A 10 -5.82 23.03 2.95
C ASP A 10 -6.74 22.03 2.22
N GLY A 11 -7.33 21.06 2.94
CA GLY A 11 -8.17 20.00 2.41
C GLY A 11 -7.41 18.82 1.81
N ASP A 12 -6.09 18.74 2.01
CA ASP A 12 -5.33 17.53 1.74
C ASP A 12 -5.51 16.50 2.85
N ILE A 13 -5.29 15.22 2.54
CA ILE A 13 -5.50 14.13 3.49
C ILE A 13 -4.15 13.59 3.96
N ALA A 14 -3.96 13.46 5.28
CA ALA A 14 -2.74 12.94 5.87
C ALA A 14 -3.02 11.62 6.62
N LEU A 15 -2.05 10.70 6.55
CA LEU A 15 -1.96 9.54 7.43
C LEU A 15 -0.92 9.83 8.52
N VAL A 16 -1.34 9.82 9.78
CA VAL A 16 -0.48 10.14 10.93
C VAL A 16 -0.41 8.94 11.88
N ARG A 17 0.69 8.89 12.64
CA ARG A 17 0.81 7.96 13.78
C ARG A 17 0.35 8.68 15.03
N GLU A 18 -0.31 7.95 15.93
CA GLU A 18 -0.75 8.54 17.21
C GLU A 18 0.40 9.18 18.01
N ASP A 19 1.62 8.67 17.87
CA ASP A 19 2.79 9.11 18.63
C ASP A 19 3.71 10.10 17.88
N GLU A 20 3.40 10.48 16.64
CA GLU A 20 4.27 11.34 15.82
C GLU A 20 3.51 12.51 15.19
N GLU A 21 4.10 13.71 15.26
CA GLU A 21 3.51 14.92 14.69
C GLU A 21 3.67 15.01 13.16
N GLU A 22 4.63 14.27 12.59
CA GLU A 22 4.92 14.31 11.16
C GLU A 22 4.05 13.29 10.39
N PRO A 23 3.34 13.73 9.32
CA PRO A 23 2.59 12.83 8.47
C PRO A 23 3.49 11.78 7.82
N VAL A 24 3.02 10.54 7.82
CA VAL A 24 3.73 9.43 7.16
C VAL A 24 3.54 9.50 5.65
N LEU A 25 2.36 9.94 5.21
CA LEU A 25 2.11 10.34 3.84
C LEU A 25 0.98 11.38 3.78
N THR A 26 0.98 12.15 2.69
CA THR A 26 -0.05 13.14 2.36
C THR A 26 -0.59 12.90 0.96
N ILE A 27 -1.92 12.95 0.80
CA ILE A 27 -2.63 12.86 -0.48
C ILE A 27 -3.18 14.24 -0.81
N GLY A 28 -2.55 14.86 -1.82
CA GLY A 28 -2.98 16.16 -2.32
C GLY A 28 -4.01 16.05 -3.43
N PHE A 29 -5.12 16.78 -3.29
CA PHE A 29 -6.11 16.91 -4.37
C PHE A 29 -5.99 18.28 -5.03
N SER A 30 -6.00 18.32 -6.36
CA SER A 30 -6.10 19.58 -7.09
C SER A 30 -7.40 20.31 -6.75
N ALA A 31 -7.43 21.63 -6.92
CA ALA A 31 -8.64 22.42 -6.69
C ALA A 31 -9.85 21.89 -7.49
N GLU A 32 -9.63 21.51 -8.75
CA GLU A 32 -10.65 20.90 -9.61
C GLU A 32 -11.15 19.55 -9.05
N ALA A 33 -10.24 18.71 -8.55
CA ALA A 33 -10.61 17.44 -7.94
C ALA A 33 -11.40 17.65 -6.63
N LYS A 34 -11.01 18.63 -5.81
CA LYS A 34 -11.74 19.00 -4.57
C LYS A 34 -13.15 19.48 -4.89
N GLU A 35 -13.33 20.31 -5.93
CA GLU A 35 -14.66 20.75 -6.37
C GLU A 35 -15.51 19.57 -6.87
N ARG A 36 -14.92 18.69 -7.69
CA ARG A 36 -15.62 17.55 -8.29
C ARG A 36 -16.00 16.48 -7.27
N LEU A 37 -15.12 16.21 -6.31
CA LEU A 37 -15.31 15.21 -5.27
C LEU A 37 -16.10 15.76 -4.08
N ALA A 38 -16.08 17.08 -3.87
CA ALA A 38 -16.72 17.75 -2.74
C ALA A 38 -16.39 17.02 -1.43
N SER A 39 -17.38 16.65 -0.62
CA SER A 39 -17.18 15.91 0.64
C SER A 39 -16.68 14.46 0.47
N ASN A 40 -16.58 13.94 -0.75
CA ASN A 40 -16.16 12.55 -1.00
C ASN A 40 -14.64 12.36 -1.12
N HIS A 41 -13.84 13.42 -1.18
CA HIS A 41 -12.38 13.29 -1.32
C HIS A 41 -11.74 12.50 -0.15
N MET A 42 -12.29 12.64 1.06
CA MET A 42 -11.93 11.82 2.23
C MET A 42 -12.19 10.32 2.00
N GLU A 43 -13.37 9.96 1.49
CA GLU A 43 -13.71 8.55 1.23
C GLU A 43 -12.84 7.95 0.10
N VAL A 44 -12.51 8.75 -0.91
CA VAL A 44 -11.56 8.37 -1.95
C VAL A 44 -10.17 8.12 -1.35
N ALA A 45 -9.68 9.01 -0.48
CA ALA A 45 -8.39 8.84 0.17
C ALA A 45 -8.33 7.57 1.04
N LYS A 46 -9.38 7.28 1.83
CA LYS A 46 -9.50 6.05 2.61
C LYS A 46 -9.45 4.80 1.72
N ALA A 47 -10.20 4.82 0.61
CA ALA A 47 -10.19 3.71 -0.34
C ALA A 47 -8.82 3.51 -1.00
N MET A 48 -8.11 4.59 -1.33
CA MET A 48 -6.75 4.52 -1.89
C MET A 48 -5.76 3.91 -0.89
N ILE A 49 -5.82 4.32 0.38
CA ILE A 49 -4.96 3.77 1.43
C ILE A 49 -5.27 2.29 1.64
N GLY A 50 -6.55 1.91 1.74
CA GLY A 50 -6.96 0.51 1.87
C GLY A 50 -6.48 -0.35 0.70
N ALA A 51 -6.73 0.10 -0.53
CA ALA A 51 -6.29 -0.61 -1.73
C ALA A 51 -4.76 -0.74 -1.81
N GLY A 52 -4.01 0.25 -1.33
CA GLY A 52 -2.55 0.18 -1.24
C GLY A 52 -2.08 -0.89 -0.25
N MET A 53 -2.73 -1.01 0.91
CA MET A 53 -2.42 -2.05 1.89
C MET A 53 -2.71 -3.45 1.35
N ASP A 54 -3.88 -3.65 0.73
CA ASP A 54 -4.27 -4.91 0.12
C ASP A 54 -3.29 -5.31 -1.01
N ALA A 55 -2.85 -4.33 -1.80
CA ALA A 55 -1.87 -4.56 -2.87
C ALA A 55 -0.51 -5.02 -2.31
N VAL A 56 -0.03 -4.42 -1.22
CA VAL A 56 1.24 -4.83 -0.57
C VAL A 56 1.17 -6.27 -0.07
N GLU A 57 0.03 -6.68 0.50
CA GLU A 57 -0.19 -8.08 0.93
C GLU A 57 -0.10 -9.04 -0.26
N HIS A 58 -0.78 -8.71 -1.36
CA HIS A 58 -0.75 -9.51 -2.58
C HIS A 58 0.66 -9.63 -3.19
N PHE A 59 1.40 -8.51 -3.29
CA PHE A 59 2.77 -8.53 -3.81
C PHE A 59 3.71 -9.34 -2.93
N THR A 60 3.52 -9.31 -1.61
CA THR A 60 4.36 -10.06 -0.68
C THR A 60 4.16 -11.57 -0.90
N LEU A 61 2.91 -12.02 -1.03
CA LEU A 61 2.60 -13.42 -1.33
C LEU A 61 3.13 -13.87 -2.70
N GLU A 62 2.96 -13.04 -3.74
CA GLU A 62 3.44 -13.36 -5.09
C GLU A 62 4.97 -13.46 -5.14
N LEU A 63 5.68 -12.63 -4.37
CA LEU A 63 7.14 -12.73 -4.22
C LEU A 63 7.54 -14.02 -3.50
N GLU A 64 6.89 -14.36 -2.39
CA GLU A 64 7.16 -15.60 -1.64
C GLU A 64 6.91 -16.86 -2.50
N GLU A 65 5.81 -16.92 -3.25
CA GLU A 65 5.51 -18.02 -4.18
C GLU A 65 6.57 -18.13 -5.28
N SER A 66 7.02 -16.99 -5.84
CA SER A 66 8.05 -16.97 -6.88
C SER A 66 9.42 -17.42 -6.36
N GLU A 67 9.77 -17.10 -5.12
CA GLU A 67 11.01 -17.53 -4.47
C GLU A 67 10.98 -19.04 -4.18
N GLU A 68 9.84 -19.57 -3.72
CA GLU A 68 9.63 -21.00 -3.48
C GLU A 68 9.71 -21.83 -4.77
N GLU A 69 9.08 -21.37 -5.86
CA GLU A 69 9.19 -22.02 -7.18
C GLU A 69 10.64 -22.03 -7.68
N THR A 70 11.37 -20.93 -7.50
CA THR A 70 12.78 -20.81 -7.91
C THR A 70 13.66 -21.77 -7.11
N LEU A 71 13.50 -21.81 -5.78
CA LEU A 71 14.21 -22.74 -4.90
C LEU A 71 13.90 -24.22 -5.22
N MET A 72 12.63 -24.54 -5.52
CA MET A 72 12.24 -25.90 -5.93
C MET A 72 12.81 -26.28 -7.30
N ALA A 73 12.86 -25.34 -8.25
CA ALA A 73 13.46 -25.57 -9.56
C ALA A 73 14.97 -25.83 -9.45
N GLU A 74 15.69 -25.03 -8.66
CA GLU A 74 17.13 -25.21 -8.40
C GLU A 74 17.43 -26.53 -7.68
N SER A 75 16.60 -26.94 -6.72
CA SER A 75 16.74 -28.23 -6.03
C SER A 75 16.46 -29.43 -6.94
N ARG A 76 15.57 -29.29 -7.94
CA ARG A 76 15.28 -30.36 -8.91
C ARG A 76 16.43 -30.53 -9.91
N ASP A 77 17.05 -29.44 -10.34
CA ASP A 77 18.24 -29.48 -11.20
C ASP A 77 19.46 -30.06 -10.45
N ALA A 78 19.59 -29.79 -9.14
CA ALA A 78 20.61 -30.38 -8.29
C ALA A 78 20.47 -31.91 -8.09
N TYR A 79 19.28 -32.48 -8.31
CA TYR A 79 18.99 -33.92 -8.16
C TYR A 79 19.00 -34.72 -9.48
N THR A 80 19.49 -34.13 -10.59
CA THR A 80 19.75 -34.90 -11.81
C THR A 80 20.94 -35.84 -11.59
N VAL A 81 20.67 -36.98 -10.95
CA VAL A 81 21.62 -38.08 -10.80
C VAL A 81 21.80 -38.75 -12.16
N ILE A 82 23.07 -38.80 -12.55
CA ILE A 82 23.63 -39.48 -13.70
C ILE A 82 23.35 -40.99 -13.57
N HIS A 83 22.84 -41.59 -14.66
CA HIS A 83 22.71 -43.02 -15.02
C HIS A 83 23.12 -44.07 -13.98
#